data_AF-A0A5K1JYH8-F1
#
_entry.id   AF-A0A5K1JYH8-F1
#
_cell.length_a   1.000
_cell.length_b   1.000
_cell.length_c   1.000
_cell.angle_alpha   90.00
_cell.angle_beta   90.00
_cell.angle_gamma   90.00
#
_symmetry.space_group_name_H-M   'P 1'
#
loop_
_entity.id
_entity.type
_entity.pdbx_description
1 polymer ?
#
loop_
_entity_poly.entity_id
_entity_poly.type
_entity_poly.pdbx_seq_one_letter_code
_entity_poly.pdbx_strand_id
1 'polypeptide(L)'
;MTTPSQKALILPEKFGEWKLAEIAVPKPGPKELLVKVSATALNPVDWKLKEFGVIAEQFPFIAGAEASGIIEEVGSEVTSRWTKGEKVLFQGSFTDGWTTFKQYTTIPADLAAKVLLPSM
;
A
#
# COMPACT_ATOMS: atom_id res chain seq x y z
N MET A 1 14.70 19.59 -1.07
CA MET A 1 13.31 19.34 -1.54
C MET A 1 12.60 18.64 -0.40
N THR A 2 11.40 19.06 -0.03
CA THR A 2 10.60 18.43 1.05
C THR A 2 10.11 17.06 0.59
N THR A 3 10.33 16.01 1.39
CA THR A 3 9.75 14.70 1.14
C THR A 3 8.23 14.82 1.16
N PRO A 4 7.50 14.41 0.11
CA PRO A 4 6.05 14.45 0.11
C PRO A 4 5.48 13.65 1.29
N SER A 5 4.44 14.18 1.94
CA SER A 5 3.70 13.47 2.99
C SER A 5 2.39 12.91 2.47
N GLN A 6 1.84 11.94 3.20
CA GLN A 6 0.56 11.29 2.95
C GLN A 6 -0.13 10.91 4.26
N LYS A 7 -1.44 10.67 4.19
CA LYS A 7 -2.22 10.10 5.28
C LYS A 7 -2.15 8.57 5.27
N ALA A 8 -2.02 7.98 6.45
CA ALA A 8 -2.15 6.55 6.69
C ALA A 8 -3.04 6.29 7.92
N LEU A 9 -3.73 5.14 7.91
CA LEU A 9 -4.43 4.62 9.08
C LEU A 9 -3.46 3.71 9.84
N ILE A 10 -3.07 4.15 11.04
CA ILE A 10 -2.11 3.45 11.90
C ILE A 10 -2.82 2.85 13.11
N LEU A 11 -2.29 1.75 13.61
CA LEU A 11 -2.50 1.23 14.94
C LEU A 11 -1.28 1.67 15.78
N PRO A 12 -1.40 2.64 16.71
CA PRO A 12 -0.25 3.20 17.42
C PRO A 12 0.39 2.25 18.44
N GLU A 13 -0.38 1.29 18.95
CA GLU A 13 0.03 0.34 19.99
C GLU A 13 -0.84 -0.92 19.95
N LYS A 14 -0.37 -2.00 20.56
CA LYS A 14 -1.10 -3.28 20.60
C LYS A 14 -2.43 -3.10 21.33
N PHE A 15 -3.51 -3.60 20.73
CA PHE A 15 -4.90 -3.42 21.21
C PHE A 15 -5.39 -1.97 21.27
N GLY A 16 -4.63 -1.02 20.71
CA GLY A 16 -5.03 0.39 20.65
C GLY A 16 -6.14 0.65 19.64
N GLU A 17 -6.46 1.93 19.45
CA GLU A 17 -7.42 2.40 18.46
C GLU A 17 -6.75 2.87 17.17
N TRP A 18 -7.45 2.69 16.05
CA TRP A 18 -6.99 3.21 14.76
C TRP A 18 -6.90 4.74 14.79
N LYS A 19 -5.82 5.30 14.26
CA LYS A 19 -5.61 6.74 14.12
C LYS A 19 -5.16 7.10 12.72
N LEU A 20 -5.59 8.26 12.23
CA LEU A 20 -4.95 8.87 11.07
C LEU A 20 -3.62 9.51 11.50
N ALA A 21 -2.57 9.27 10.73
CA ALA A 21 -1.28 9.92 10.88
C ALA A 21 -0.78 10.45 9.52
N GLU A 22 0.07 11.47 9.57
CA GLU A 22 0.87 11.89 8.42
C GLU A 22 2.22 11.16 8.43
N ILE A 23 2.56 10.55 7.30
CA ILE A 23 3.81 9.82 7.08
C ILE A 23 4.42 10.25 5.74
N ALA A 24 5.68 9.90 5.50
CA ALA A 24 6.30 10.14 4.19
C ALA A 24 5.68 9.24 3.09
N VAL A 25 5.64 9.75 1.87
CA VAL A 25 5.43 8.92 0.67
C VAL A 25 6.69 8.08 0.46
N PRO A 26 6.60 6.74 0.42
CA PRO A 26 7.76 5.90 0.21
C PRO A 26 8.28 6.07 -1.22
N LYS A 27 9.58 5.80 -1.40
CA LYS A 27 10.18 5.62 -2.72
C LYS A 27 10.11 4.15 -3.11
N PRO A 28 9.71 3.81 -4.34
CA PRO A 28 9.73 2.42 -4.78
C PRO A 28 11.18 1.94 -4.85
N GLY A 29 11.41 0.71 -4.38
CA GLY A 29 12.66 0.01 -4.66
C GLY A 29 12.84 -0.27 -6.16
N PRO A 30 14.01 -0.77 -6.59
CA PRO A 30 14.33 -0.97 -8.01
C PRO A 30 13.32 -1.85 -8.77
N LYS A 31 12.72 -2.83 -8.09
CA LYS A 31 11.74 -3.78 -8.67
C LYS A 31 10.30 -3.52 -8.24
N GLU A 32 10.03 -2.36 -7.66
CA GLU A 32 8.71 -2.01 -7.13
C GLU A 32 8.01 -0.97 -8.00
N LEU A 33 6.70 -0.87 -7.80
CA LEU A 33 5.85 0.21 -8.27
C LEU A 33 5.48 1.06 -7.06
N LEU A 34 5.46 2.38 -7.21
CA LEU A 34 4.72 3.26 -6.32
C LEU A 34 3.32 3.41 -6.87
N VAL A 35 2.30 3.07 -6.09
CA VAL A 35 0.91 3.16 -6.51
C VAL A 35 0.18 4.20 -5.66
N LYS A 36 -0.47 5.16 -6.32
CA LYS A 36 -1.46 6.03 -5.70
C LYS A 36 -2.75 5.24 -5.51
N VAL A 37 -3.05 4.89 -4.27
CA VAL A 37 -4.19 4.06 -3.88
C VAL A 37 -5.49 4.81 -4.19
N SER A 38 -6.36 4.19 -4.99
CA SER A 38 -7.71 4.69 -5.27
C SER A 38 -8.76 4.01 -4.39
N ALA A 39 -8.55 2.72 -4.09
CA ALA A 39 -9.36 1.95 -3.15
C ALA A 39 -8.49 0.90 -2.45
N THR A 40 -8.81 0.60 -1.20
CA THR A 40 -8.24 -0.51 -0.42
C THR A 40 -9.37 -1.37 0.12
N ALA A 41 -9.21 -2.69 0.13
CA ALA A 41 -10.23 -3.59 0.65
C ALA A 41 -10.15 -3.68 2.17
N LEU A 42 -11.30 -3.93 2.81
CA LEU A 42 -11.39 -4.35 4.20
C LEU A 42 -11.63 -5.86 4.24
N ASN A 43 -10.73 -6.59 4.89
CA ASN A 43 -10.79 -8.03 5.03
C ASN A 43 -10.98 -8.43 6.51
N PRO A 44 -11.42 -9.67 6.79
CA PRO A 44 -11.54 -10.14 8.16
C PRO A 44 -10.24 -10.06 8.97
N VAL A 45 -9.08 -10.21 8.32
CA VAL A 45 -7.78 -10.11 8.99
C VAL A 45 -7.52 -8.70 9.56
N ASP A 46 -8.06 -7.64 8.95
CA ASP A 46 -7.76 -6.25 9.33
C ASP A 46 -8.35 -5.87 10.70
N TRP A 47 -9.56 -6.34 11.02
CA TRP A 47 -10.13 -6.15 12.35
C TRP A 47 -9.59 -7.18 13.34
N LYS A 48 -9.32 -8.43 12.89
CA LYS A 48 -8.80 -9.50 13.74
C LYS A 48 -7.39 -9.21 14.27
N LEU A 49 -6.53 -8.58 13.47
CA LEU A 49 -5.18 -8.21 13.93
C LEU A 49 -5.23 -7.24 15.12
N LYS A 50 -6.16 -6.28 15.10
CA LYS A 50 -6.39 -5.35 16.22
C LYS A 50 -7.00 -6.08 17.42
N GLU A 51 -8.08 -6.83 17.19
CA GLU A 51 -8.86 -7.50 18.24
C GLU A 51 -8.05 -8.55 18.99
N PHE A 52 -7.32 -9.39 18.26
CA PHE A 52 -6.57 -10.51 18.83
C PHE A 52 -5.08 -10.22 19.02
N GLY A 53 -4.59 -9.04 18.61
CA GLY A 53 -3.20 -8.64 18.78
C GLY A 53 -2.21 -9.56 18.07
N VAL A 54 -2.57 -9.98 16.85
CA VAL A 54 -1.78 -10.86 15.97
C VAL A 54 -1.21 -10.07 14.79
N ILE A 55 -0.21 -10.62 14.10
CA ILE A 55 0.45 -10.05 12.90
C ILE A 55 1.34 -8.82 13.20
N ALA A 56 0.81 -7.80 13.88
CA ALA A 56 1.57 -6.59 14.21
C ALA A 56 2.59 -6.87 15.33
N GLU A 57 3.87 -6.96 14.97
CA GLU A 57 4.97 -7.14 15.92
C GLU A 57 5.60 -5.81 16.37
N GLN A 58 5.47 -4.77 15.54
CA GLN A 58 6.04 -3.44 15.77
C GLN A 58 4.97 -2.37 15.60
N PHE A 59 5.12 -1.28 16.36
CA PHE A 59 4.18 -0.16 16.37
C PHE A 59 4.92 1.18 16.21
N PRO A 60 4.34 2.19 15.54
CA PRO A 60 3.00 2.18 14.93
C PRO A 60 2.93 1.25 13.71
N PHE A 61 1.81 0.54 13.57
CA PHE A 61 1.58 -0.44 12.51
C PHE A 61 0.57 0.10 11.49
N ILE A 62 0.79 -0.10 10.18
CA ILE A 62 -0.19 0.20 9.13
C ILE A 62 -0.76 -1.13 8.62
N ALA A 63 -2.08 -1.25 8.50
CA ALA A 63 -2.74 -2.47 8.02
C ALA A 63 -3.18 -2.38 6.54
N GLY A 64 -4.03 -3.33 6.12
CA GLY A 64 -4.47 -3.49 4.74
C GLY A 64 -3.45 -4.25 3.90
N ALA A 65 -3.93 -5.20 3.11
CA ALA A 65 -3.11 -6.02 2.23
C ALA A 65 -3.66 -6.10 0.79
N GLU A 66 -4.62 -5.26 0.42
CA GLU A 66 -5.25 -5.31 -0.90
C GLU A 66 -5.67 -3.91 -1.34
N ALA A 67 -5.27 -3.53 -2.55
CA ALA A 67 -5.63 -2.24 -3.11
C ALA A 67 -5.72 -2.27 -4.64
N SER A 68 -6.38 -1.25 -5.15
CA SER A 68 -6.30 -0.84 -6.54
C SER A 68 -5.95 0.64 -6.64
N GLY A 69 -5.29 1.01 -7.72
CA GLY A 69 -4.81 2.37 -7.88
C GLY A 69 -4.14 2.62 -9.21
N ILE A 70 -3.40 3.72 -9.25
CA ILE A 70 -2.70 4.20 -10.45
C ILE A 70 -1.20 4.22 -10.15
N ILE A 71 -0.40 3.69 -11.07
CA ILE A 71 1.07 3.74 -10.95
C ILE A 71 1.53 5.21 -10.98
N GLU A 72 2.24 5.63 -9.94
CA GLU A 72 2.79 7.00 -9.78
C GLU A 72 4.28 7.06 -10.17
N GLU A 73 5.05 6.03 -9.84
CA GLU A 73 6.49 5.88 -10.10
C GLU A 73 6.82 4.40 -10.31
N VAL A 74 7.81 4.11 -11.15
CA VAL A 74 8.25 2.75 -11.52
C VAL A 74 9.72 2.62 -11.13
N GLY A 75 10.07 1.54 -10.43
CA GLY A 75 11.44 1.24 -10.05
C GLY A 75 12.36 1.03 -11.25
N SER A 76 13.66 1.33 -11.08
CA SER A 76 14.64 1.36 -12.17
C SER A 76 14.92 0.02 -12.86
N GLU A 77 14.62 -1.10 -12.22
CA GLU A 77 14.80 -2.46 -12.74
C GLU A 77 13.49 -3.07 -13.29
N VAL A 78 12.38 -2.32 -13.30
CA VAL A 78 11.13 -2.74 -13.93
C VAL A 78 11.20 -2.39 -15.42
N THR A 79 11.51 -3.38 -16.26
CA THR A 79 12.06 -3.12 -17.60
C THR A 79 11.05 -2.78 -18.70
N SER A 80 9.82 -3.30 -18.67
CA SER A 80 8.88 -3.05 -19.78
C SER A 80 7.39 -3.27 -19.50
N ARG A 81 7.01 -3.91 -18.39
CA ARG A 81 5.62 -4.28 -18.13
C ARG A 81 4.74 -3.11 -17.67
N TRP A 82 5.33 -2.09 -17.09
CA TRP A 82 4.61 -1.06 -16.34
C TRP A 82 5.07 0.35 -16.67
N THR A 83 4.11 1.25 -16.72
CA THR A 83 4.32 2.68 -16.93
C THR A 83 3.46 3.50 -15.98
N LYS A 84 3.93 4.72 -15.65
CA LYS A 84 3.15 5.68 -14.88
C LYS A 84 1.79 5.92 -15.54
N GLY A 85 0.73 5.98 -14.74
CA GLY A 85 -0.64 6.22 -15.20
C GLY A 85 -1.46 4.95 -15.45
N GLU A 86 -0.84 3.76 -15.48
CA GLU A 86 -1.60 2.52 -15.61
C GLU A 86 -2.36 2.18 -14.34
N LYS A 87 -3.55 1.59 -14.53
CA LYS A 87 -4.42 1.12 -13.45
C LYS A 87 -4.05 -0.30 -13.07
N VAL A 88 -3.84 -0.52 -11.77
CA VAL A 88 -3.44 -1.82 -11.23
C VAL A 88 -4.31 -2.21 -10.04
N LEU A 89 -4.43 -3.52 -9.82
CA LEU A 89 -4.88 -4.12 -8.57
C LEU A 89 -3.81 -5.10 -8.08
N PHE A 90 -3.68 -5.26 -6.77
CA PHE A 90 -2.65 -6.11 -6.18
C PHE A 90 -3.01 -6.53 -4.76
N GLN A 91 -2.45 -7.67 -4.37
CA GLN A 91 -2.34 -8.08 -2.98
C GLN A 91 -0.96 -7.62 -2.46
N GLY A 92 -0.98 -6.74 -1.46
CA GLY A 92 0.17 -6.35 -0.67
C GLY A 92 0.46 -7.34 0.47
N SER A 93 1.02 -6.83 1.56
CA SER A 93 1.41 -7.63 2.72
C SER A 93 1.42 -6.77 3.98
N PHE A 94 1.45 -7.42 5.14
CA PHE A 94 1.61 -6.79 6.46
C PHE A 94 3.08 -6.48 6.81
N THR A 95 3.97 -6.49 5.82
CA THR A 95 5.35 -6.05 5.94
C THR A 95 5.45 -4.56 5.66
N ASP A 96 6.35 -3.89 6.37
CA ASP A 96 6.58 -2.45 6.20
C ASP A 96 6.92 -2.14 4.73
N GLY A 97 6.15 -1.22 4.14
CA GLY A 97 6.22 -0.87 2.71
C GLY A 97 4.97 -1.23 1.91
N TRP A 98 4.44 -2.45 2.06
CA TRP A 98 3.41 -3.01 1.17
C TRP A 98 1.97 -2.98 1.72
N THR A 99 1.81 -2.43 2.91
CA THR A 99 0.51 -2.21 3.55
C THR A 99 -0.34 -1.20 2.77
N THR A 100 -1.66 -1.34 2.78
CA THR A 100 -2.52 -0.59 1.84
C THR A 100 -3.44 0.46 2.47
N PHE A 101 -3.52 0.55 3.80
CA PHE A 101 -4.28 1.62 4.47
C PHE A 101 -3.51 2.96 4.51
N LYS A 102 -3.08 3.41 3.34
CA LYS A 102 -2.34 4.66 3.11
C LYS A 102 -2.55 5.13 1.67
N GLN A 103 -2.34 6.42 1.39
CA GLN A 103 -2.64 7.00 0.07
C GLN A 103 -1.67 6.57 -1.04
N TYR A 104 -0.45 6.18 -0.68
CA TYR A 104 0.61 5.73 -1.55
C TYR A 104 1.32 4.52 -0.94
N THR A 105 1.40 3.44 -1.69
CA THR A 105 2.05 2.20 -1.27
C THR A 105 3.02 1.68 -2.32
N THR A 106 4.06 0.97 -1.89
CA THR A 106 4.94 0.25 -2.80
C THR A 106 4.49 -1.20 -2.92
N ILE A 107 4.75 -1.81 -4.07
CA ILE A 107 4.49 -3.23 -4.30
C ILE A 107 5.51 -3.78 -5.29
N PRO A 108 6.01 -5.02 -5.14
CA PRO A 108 6.77 -5.68 -6.18
C PRO A 108 6.00 -5.70 -7.50
N ALA A 109 6.67 -5.32 -8.59
CA ALA A 109 6.04 -5.17 -9.90
C ALA A 109 5.39 -6.47 -10.41
N ASP A 110 5.90 -7.63 -9.99
CA ASP A 110 5.40 -8.95 -10.39
C ASP A 110 4.10 -9.36 -9.67
N LEU A 111 3.75 -8.69 -8.56
CA LEU A 111 2.51 -8.93 -7.81
C LEU A 111 1.34 -8.04 -8.29
N ALA A 112 1.57 -7.14 -9.24
CA ALA A 112 0.54 -6.29 -9.81
C ALA A 112 -0.18 -6.97 -10.98
N ALA A 113 -1.50 -6.78 -11.04
CA ALA A 113 -2.33 -7.13 -12.18
C ALA A 113 -2.94 -5.87 -12.80
N LYS A 114 -3.03 -5.84 -14.13
CA LYS A 114 -3.57 -4.69 -14.87
C LYS A 114 -5.09 -4.69 -14.77
N VAL A 115 -5.66 -3.54 -14.42
CA VAL A 115 -7.12 -3.34 -14.51
C VAL A 115 -7.44 -2.99 -15.96
N LEU A 116 -8.04 -3.93 -16.69
CA LEU A 116 -8.59 -3.69 -18.02
C LEU A 116 -10.04 -3.26 -17.86
N LEU A 117 -10.31 -1.97 -18.11
CA LEU A 117 -11.69 -1.52 -18.28
C LEU A 117 -12.03 -1.63 -19.77
N PRO A 118 -13.20 -2.17 -20.13
CA PRO A 118 -13.66 -2.13 -21.51
C PRO A 118 -13.72 -0.67 -21.96
N SER A 119 -13.30 -0.41 -23.20
CA SER A 119 -13.56 0.87 -23.86
C SER A 119 -15.07 1.10 -23.84
N MET A 120 -15.49 2.22 -23.25
CA MET A 120 -16.89 2.67 -23.34
C MET A 120 -17.23 3.05 -24.77
#